data_AF-A0A2H3JBQ9-F1
#
_entry.id   AF-A0A2H3JBQ9-F1
#
_cell.length_a   1.000
_cell.length_b   1.000
_cell.length_c   1.000
_cell.angle_alpha   90.00
_cell.angle_beta   90.00
_cell.angle_gamma   90.00
#
_symmetry.space_group_name_H-M   'P 1'
#
loop_
_entity.id
_entity.type
_entity.pdbx_description
1 polymer ?
#
loop_
_entity_poly.entity_id
_entity_poly.type
_entity_poly.pdbx_seq_one_letter_code
_entity_poly.pdbx_strand_id
1 'polypeptide(L)'
;MQKLGSPYALGNFLAGQPFYDDLVDHVNCSHHLDTLYCLRKASYEQIQAWVNSTPKFFGYESINLVWQPRIDEDIFIQNPQRSMIMGRYAMVPLLTGDCDDEGTLFSTGNTNITYVP
;
A
#
# COMPACT_ATOMS: atom_id res chain seq x y z
N MET A 1 9.97 15.50 -13.28
CA MET A 1 8.67 15.36 -13.99
C MET A 1 7.88 14.33 -13.21
N GLN A 2 6.74 14.73 -12.66
CA GLN A 2 5.77 13.82 -12.03
C GLN A 2 4.58 13.74 -12.99
N LYS A 3 4.29 12.53 -13.48
CA LYS A 3 3.26 12.31 -14.50
C LYS A 3 2.32 11.24 -13.95
N LEU A 4 1.08 11.65 -13.66
CA LEU A 4 0.11 10.93 -12.83
C LEU A 4 0.57 10.72 -11.39
N GLY A 5 -0.25 11.19 -10.46
CA GLY A 5 -0.08 11.00 -9.03
C GLY A 5 0.36 12.26 -8.30
N SER A 6 -0.22 12.44 -7.11
CA SER A 6 0.05 13.53 -6.17
C SER A 6 0.16 12.98 -4.74
N PRO A 7 0.60 13.78 -3.76
CA PRO A 7 0.51 13.40 -2.35
C PRO A 7 -0.90 13.01 -1.93
N TYR A 8 -1.04 11.77 -1.45
CA TYR A 8 -2.29 11.21 -0.95
C TYR A 8 -2.16 10.87 0.55
N ALA A 9 -3.30 10.65 1.20
CA ALA A 9 -3.32 10.33 2.61
C ALA A 9 -2.78 8.90 2.86
N LEU A 10 -1.78 8.79 3.72
CA LEU A 10 -1.17 7.54 4.15
C LEU A 10 -1.76 7.10 5.50
N GLY A 11 -2.03 5.81 5.61
CA GLY A 11 -2.19 5.16 6.92
C GLY A 11 -0.85 5.01 7.63
N ASN A 12 -0.88 4.81 8.95
CA ASN A 12 0.33 4.44 9.70
C ASN A 12 0.70 2.98 9.48
N PHE A 13 1.88 2.59 9.97
CA PHE A 13 2.39 1.21 9.83
C PHE A 13 1.43 0.15 10.39
N LEU A 14 0.61 0.47 11.41
CA LEU A 14 -0.39 -0.46 11.96
C LEU A 14 -1.46 -0.88 10.95
N ALA A 15 -1.76 -0.05 9.95
CA ALA A 15 -2.69 -0.44 8.88
C ALA A 15 -2.13 -1.57 7.99
N GLY A 16 -0.84 -1.87 8.06
CA GLY A 16 -0.23 -3.04 7.42
C GLY A 16 -0.25 -4.31 8.28
N GLN A 17 -0.55 -4.20 9.57
CA GLN A 17 -0.45 -5.30 10.53
C GLN A 17 -1.27 -6.54 10.14
N PRO A 18 -2.55 -6.42 9.70
CA PRO A 18 -3.34 -7.59 9.32
C PRO A 18 -2.69 -8.42 8.20
N PHE A 19 -2.03 -7.75 7.25
CA PHE A 19 -1.33 -8.42 6.16
C PHE A 19 0.00 -9.03 6.60
N TYR A 20 0.70 -8.38 7.53
CA TYR A 20 1.90 -8.96 8.14
C TYR A 20 1.57 -10.25 8.89
N ASP A 21 0.51 -10.23 9.71
CA ASP A 21 0.09 -11.38 10.50
C ASP A 21 -0.36 -12.55 9.60
N ASP A 22 -1.14 -12.25 8.54
CA ASP A 22 -1.55 -13.26 7.56
C ASP A 22 -0.35 -13.89 6.82
N LEU A 23 0.67 -13.11 6.47
CA LEU A 23 1.92 -13.64 5.89
C LEU A 23 2.66 -14.55 6.89
N VAL A 24 2.79 -14.11 8.14
CA VAL A 24 3.44 -14.87 9.21
C VAL A 24 2.75 -16.22 9.42
N ASP A 25 1.42 -16.24 9.42
CA ASP A 25 0.63 -17.46 9.51
C ASP A 25 0.81 -18.34 8.26
N HIS A 26 0.77 -17.75 7.06
CA HIS A 26 0.92 -18.45 5.79
C HIS A 26 2.25 -19.22 5.68
N VAL A 27 3.34 -18.65 6.19
CA VAL A 27 4.66 -19.29 6.17
C VAL A 27 4.97 -20.10 7.43
N ASN A 28 3.99 -20.29 8.32
CA ASN A 28 4.11 -21.03 9.57
C ASN A 28 5.15 -20.44 10.55
N CYS A 29 5.24 -19.11 10.60
CA CYS A 29 6.13 -18.36 11.50
C CYS A 29 5.44 -17.85 12.78
N SER A 30 4.15 -18.10 12.96
CA SER A 30 3.31 -17.53 14.03
C SER A 30 3.74 -17.87 15.45
N HIS A 31 4.38 -19.03 15.65
CA HIS A 31 4.88 -19.47 16.96
C HIS A 31 6.32 -19.04 17.26
N HIS A 32 6.97 -18.28 16.37
CA HIS A 32 8.32 -17.76 16.60
C HIS A 32 8.30 -16.48 17.44
N LEU A 33 9.24 -16.36 18.39
CA LEU A 33 9.46 -15.13 19.15
C LEU A 33 9.86 -13.95 18.26
N ASP A 34 10.68 -14.22 17.24
CA ASP A 34 11.07 -13.26 16.20
C ASP A 34 10.49 -13.71 14.86
N THR A 35 9.27 -13.27 14.59
CA THR A 35 8.52 -13.60 13.38
C THR A 35 9.20 -13.06 12.13
N LEU A 36 9.87 -11.90 12.22
CA LEU A 36 10.57 -11.29 11.10
C LEU A 36 11.84 -12.05 10.74
N TYR A 37 12.61 -12.52 11.73
CA TYR A 37 13.75 -13.41 11.49
C TYR A 37 13.29 -14.72 10.83
N CYS A 38 12.18 -15.30 11.29
CA CYS A 38 11.59 -16.49 10.67
C CYS A 38 11.22 -16.23 9.20
N LEU A 39 10.53 -15.12 8.91
CA LEU A 39 10.18 -14.72 7.53
C LEU A 39 11.41 -14.62 6.62
N ARG A 40 12.53 -14.09 7.10
CA ARG A 40 13.79 -14.00 6.33
C ARG A 40 14.39 -15.37 5.97
N LYS A 41 13.96 -16.45 6.64
CA LYS A 41 14.39 -17.83 6.39
C LYS A 41 13.34 -18.67 5.66
N ALA A 42 12.12 -18.15 5.49
CA ALA A 42 11.05 -18.84 4.78
C ALA A 42 11.39 -19.02 3.30
N SER A 43 10.73 -19.98 2.64
CA SER A 43 10.96 -20.22 1.22
C SER A 43 10.49 -19.04 0.37
N TYR A 44 11.25 -18.74 -0.68
CA TYR A 44 10.89 -17.71 -1.64
C TYR A 44 9.52 -18.02 -2.28
N GLU A 45 9.27 -19.28 -2.60
CA GLU A 45 8.06 -19.74 -3.26
C GLU A 45 6.82 -19.49 -2.41
N GLN A 46 6.89 -19.73 -1.09
CA GLN A 46 5.78 -19.43 -0.17
C GLN A 46 5.51 -17.94 -0.07
N ILE A 47 6.55 -17.12 0.09
CA ILE A 47 6.39 -15.66 0.16
C ILE A 47 5.80 -15.14 -1.15
N GLN A 48 6.32 -15.58 -2.30
CA GLN A 48 5.83 -15.16 -3.62
C GLN A 48 4.36 -15.57 -3.82
N ALA A 49 3.99 -16.80 -3.44
CA ALA A 49 2.61 -17.27 -3.53
C ALA A 49 1.67 -16.39 -2.70
N TRP A 50 2.05 -16.07 -1.47
CA TRP A 50 1.28 -15.18 -0.60
C TRP A 50 1.15 -13.77 -1.19
N VAL A 51 2.26 -13.14 -1.61
CA VAL A 51 2.26 -11.81 -2.25
C VAL A 51 1.30 -11.79 -3.46
N ASN A 52 1.31 -12.83 -4.29
CA ASN A 52 0.44 -12.92 -5.47
C ASN A 52 -1.05 -13.13 -5.13
N SER A 53 -1.37 -13.52 -3.90
CA SER A 53 -2.73 -13.67 -3.40
C SER A 53 -3.30 -12.39 -2.81
N THR A 54 -2.45 -11.41 -2.47
CA THR A 54 -2.90 -10.11 -1.94
C THR A 54 -3.78 -9.33 -2.94
N PRO A 55 -4.70 -8.47 -2.47
CA PRO A 55 -5.51 -7.61 -3.32
C PRO A 55 -4.70 -6.88 -4.41
N LYS A 56 -5.23 -6.93 -5.64
CA LYS A 56 -4.60 -6.38 -6.84
C LYS A 56 -5.32 -5.11 -7.29
N PHE A 57 -4.61 -4.25 -8.02
CA PHE A 57 -5.12 -2.99 -8.60
C PHE A 57 -6.44 -3.12 -9.40
N PHE A 58 -6.68 -4.27 -10.04
CA PHE A 58 -7.88 -4.55 -10.83
C PHE A 58 -8.91 -5.43 -10.08
N GLY A 59 -8.68 -5.67 -8.79
CA GLY A 59 -9.64 -6.35 -7.92
C GLY A 59 -10.68 -5.39 -7.35
N TYR A 60 -11.59 -5.92 -6.54
CA TYR A 60 -12.68 -5.16 -5.92
C TYR A 60 -12.20 -3.98 -5.06
N GLU A 61 -11.07 -4.15 -4.36
CA GLU A 61 -10.43 -3.12 -3.51
C GLU A 61 -9.78 -2.00 -4.33
N SER A 62 -9.64 -2.17 -5.65
CA SER A 62 -9.05 -1.16 -6.55
C SER A 62 -7.67 -0.68 -6.04
N ILE A 63 -7.48 0.64 -5.92
CA ILE A 63 -6.25 1.28 -5.43
C ILE A 63 -6.10 1.29 -3.89
N ASN A 64 -6.91 0.53 -3.15
CA ASN A 64 -6.69 0.27 -1.73
C ASN A 64 -5.62 -0.83 -1.55
N LEU A 65 -4.36 -0.44 -1.72
CA LEU A 65 -3.25 -1.38 -1.86
C LEU A 65 -2.76 -1.94 -0.52
N VAL A 66 -2.38 -3.22 -0.53
CA VAL A 66 -1.61 -3.83 0.56
C VAL A 66 -0.22 -3.20 0.65
N TRP A 67 0.44 -3.11 -0.49
CA TRP A 67 1.80 -2.59 -0.65
C TRP A 67 1.76 -1.11 -1.00
N GLN A 68 1.95 -0.26 0.00
CA GLN A 68 2.00 1.19 -0.16
C GLN A 68 2.87 1.82 0.92
N PRO A 69 3.43 3.02 0.69
CA PRO A 69 4.03 3.82 1.74
C PRO A 69 3.09 3.97 2.93
N ARG A 70 3.67 3.95 4.14
CA ARG A 70 2.94 4.16 5.39
C ARG A 70 3.72 5.14 6.25
N ILE A 71 3.03 5.84 7.14
CA ILE A 71 3.66 6.69 8.15
C ILE A 71 4.43 5.77 9.11
N ASP A 72 5.74 5.96 9.17
CA ASP A 72 6.70 5.20 9.98
C ASP A 72 7.42 6.06 11.02
N GLU A 73 7.07 7.35 11.10
CA GLU A 73 7.63 8.34 12.02
C GLU A 73 9.12 8.68 11.78
N ASP A 74 9.71 8.19 10.68
CA ASP A 74 11.11 8.44 10.29
C ASP A 74 11.19 8.93 8.83
N ILE A 75 11.01 8.03 7.86
CA ILE A 75 11.04 8.38 6.43
C ILE A 75 9.78 9.17 6.06
N PHE A 76 8.63 8.66 6.47
CA PHE A 76 7.32 9.30 6.33
C PHE A 76 6.83 9.70 7.72
N ILE A 77 7.30 10.86 8.18
CA ILE A 77 6.99 11.40 9.51
C ILE A 77 5.48 11.71 9.67
N GLN A 78 4.83 12.11 8.59
CA GLN A 78 3.44 12.55 8.59
C GLN A 78 2.84 12.45 7.19
N ASN A 79 1.53 12.66 7.10
CA ASN A 79 0.84 12.74 5.82
C ASN A 79 1.50 13.77 4.87
N PRO A 80 1.82 13.40 3.62
CA PRO A 80 2.62 14.23 2.73
C PRO A 80 1.88 15.52 2.34
N GLN A 81 0.55 15.52 2.30
CA GLN A 81 -0.28 16.73 2.12
C GLN A 81 0.01 17.79 3.20
N ARG A 82 0.19 17.36 4.46
CA ARG A 82 0.55 18.27 5.56
C ARG A 82 1.98 18.79 5.40
N SER A 83 2.89 17.93 4.95
CA SER A 83 4.28 18.34 4.68
C SER A 83 4.35 19.40 3.58
N MET A 84 3.54 19.29 2.53
CA MET A 84 3.44 20.31 1.48
C MET A 84 2.96 21.66 2.03
N ILE A 85 1.86 21.67 2.80
CA ILE A 85 1.32 22.91 3.41
C ILE A 85 2.35 23.58 4.31
N MET A 86 3.16 22.79 5.01
CA MET A 86 4.21 23.29 5.90
C MET A 86 5.51 23.68 5.18
N GLY A 87 5.61 23.52 3.86
CA GLY A 87 6.85 23.75 3.11
C GLY A 87 7.96 22.72 3.41
N ARG A 88 7.61 21.57 3.99
CA ARG A 88 8.54 20.50 4.37
C ARG A 88 8.74 19.51 3.23
N TYR A 89 9.34 19.97 2.15
CA TYR A 89 9.73 19.16 1.01
C TYR A 89 10.94 19.81 0.31
N ALA A 90 11.65 19.05 -0.52
CA ALA A 90 12.75 19.60 -1.30
C ALA A 90 12.21 20.56 -2.37
N MET A 91 12.60 21.84 -2.29
CA MET A 91 12.20 22.86 -3.26
C MET A 91 13.04 22.75 -4.54
N VAL A 92 12.53 22.02 -5.51
CA VAL A 92 13.11 21.87 -6.85
C VAL A 92 12.06 22.22 -7.92
N PRO A 93 12.46 22.66 -9.13
CA PRO A 93 11.51 22.87 -10.22
C PRO A 93 10.67 21.61 -10.50
N LEU A 94 9.35 21.73 -10.40
CA LEU A 94 8.41 20.63 -10.57
C LEU A 94 7.47 20.91 -11.75
N LEU A 95 7.41 19.95 -12.68
CA LEU A 95 6.34 19.84 -13.66
C LEU A 95 5.46 18.66 -13.24
N THR A 96 4.17 18.94 -13.01
CA THR A 96 3.15 17.98 -12.57
C THR A 96 1.92 18.09 -13.47
N GLY A 97 1.20 16.98 -13.64
CA GLY A 97 -0.06 16.93 -14.38
C GLY A 97 -0.73 15.58 -14.27
N ASP A 98 -2.03 15.59 -14.51
CA ASP A 98 -2.94 14.45 -14.39
C ASP A 98 -3.59 14.14 -15.75
N CYS A 99 -4.19 12.97 -15.90
CA CYS A 99 -5.11 12.71 -17.01
C CYS A 99 -6.54 13.14 -16.65
N ASP A 100 -7.37 13.48 -17.65
CA ASP A 100 -8.78 13.82 -17.44
C ASP A 100 -9.53 12.68 -16.71
N ASP A 101 -9.16 11.42 -16.98
CA ASP A 101 -9.85 10.21 -16.54
C ASP A 101 -8.93 9.20 -15.80
N GLU A 102 -8.09 9.64 -14.85
CA GLU A 102 -7.13 8.75 -14.15
C GLU A 102 -7.77 7.53 -13.47
N GLY A 103 -8.98 7.70 -12.94
CA GLY A 103 -9.68 6.67 -12.16
C GLY A 103 -10.35 5.58 -13.00
N THR A 104 -10.63 5.83 -14.28
CA THR A 104 -11.47 4.95 -15.13
C THR A 104 -10.89 3.54 -15.26
N LEU A 105 -9.57 3.42 -15.33
CA LEU A 105 -8.92 2.11 -15.42
C LEU A 105 -9.10 1.29 -14.13
N PHE A 106 -9.07 1.96 -12.98
CA PHE A 106 -9.08 1.31 -11.66
C PHE A 106 -10.49 1.02 -11.13
N SER A 107 -11.55 1.55 -11.74
CA SER A 107 -12.94 1.24 -11.38
C SER A 107 -13.46 -0.06 -12.01
N THR A 108 -12.66 -0.74 -12.84
CA THR A 108 -13.07 -1.93 -13.58
C THR A 108 -13.16 -3.22 -12.73
N GLY A 109 -12.67 -3.20 -11.49
CA GLY A 109 -12.74 -4.34 -10.56
C GLY A 109 -14.11 -4.54 -9.88
N ASN A 110 -14.96 -3.52 -9.88
CA ASN A 110 -16.23 -3.48 -9.14
C ASN A 110 -17.43 -3.86 -10.02
N THR A 111 -17.35 -4.99 -10.72
CA THR A 111 -18.36 -5.40 -11.71
C THR A 111 -19.61 -6.05 -11.13
N ASN A 112 -19.55 -6.52 -9.87
CA ASN A 112 -20.64 -7.23 -9.20
C ASN A 112 -20.93 -6.61 -7.83
N ILE A 113 -21.60 -5.46 -7.83
CA ILE A 113 -22.06 -4.76 -6.62
C ILE A 113 -23.58 -4.94 -6.46
N THR A 114 -24.00 -5.59 -5.38
CA THR A 114 -25.41 -5.67 -5.00
C THR A 114 -25.72 -4.61 -3.95
N TYR A 115 -26.69 -3.75 -4.23
CA TYR A 115 -27.20 -2.81 -3.24
C TYR A 115 -27.97 -3.56 -2.15
N VAL A 116 -27.57 -3.41 -0.89
CA VAL A 116 -28.34 -3.89 0.26
C VAL A 116 -29.03 -2.65 0.89
N PRO A 117 -30.37 -2.59 0.90
CA PRO A 117 -31.13 -1.46 1.43
C PRO A 117 -31.01 -1.31 2.95
#